data_AF-A0A164UYK9-F1
#
_entry.id   AF-A0A164UYK9-F1
#
_cell.length_a   1.000
_cell.length_b   1.000
_cell.length_c   1.000
_cell.angle_alpha   90.00
_cell.angle_beta   90.00
_cell.angle_gamma   90.00
#
_symmetry.space_group_name_H-M   'P 1'
#
loop_
_entity.id
_entity.type
_entity.pdbx_description
1 polymer ?
#
loop_
_entity_poly.entity_id
_entity_poly.type
_entity_poly.pdbx_seq_one_letter_code
_entity_poly.pdbx_strand_id
1 'polypeptide(L)'
;MLRKPQDISKVHYYKNMAQEELWLECAQRLTAVIQQIIEFAKMVPGFMKLSQDDQIVLLKTGSFELAVLRMSRYYDLSQNAVLFGDTLLPVEAFLTPDSVEAKLVSSVFDFAKSLAELKLSEIQLALYSAFVLLSSDRMGLRGTLEIQRLGQAVLRALRLELSRTHRTPLKGDISVADSLAARLPALREISGLHMEALARFKRATPHLEFPALHKELFSVDS
;
A
#
# COMPACT_ATOMS: atom_id res chain seq x y z
N MET A 1 -12.89 10.79 -21.37
CA MET A 1 -13.89 10.48 -20.32
C MET A 1 -14.21 11.74 -19.56
N LEU A 2 -15.48 12.15 -19.47
CA LEU A 2 -15.91 13.22 -18.56
C LEU A 2 -15.60 12.76 -17.13
N ARG A 3 -14.71 13.47 -16.43
CA ARG A 3 -14.36 13.16 -15.03
C ARG A 3 -15.53 13.60 -14.14
N LYS A 4 -16.02 12.70 -13.28
CA LYS A 4 -17.05 13.07 -12.30
C LYS A 4 -16.44 14.09 -11.32
N PRO A 5 -17.11 15.22 -11.04
CA PRO A 5 -16.69 16.13 -9.98
C PRO A 5 -16.78 15.42 -8.61
N GLN A 6 -16.04 15.92 -7.62
CA GLN A 6 -16.18 15.44 -6.25
C GLN A 6 -17.62 15.64 -5.76
N ASP A 7 -18.17 14.61 -5.14
CA ASP A 7 -19.49 14.68 -4.51
C ASP A 7 -19.34 15.29 -3.12
N ILE A 8 -19.61 16.60 -3.02
CA ILE A 8 -19.46 17.38 -1.78
C ILE A 8 -20.28 16.77 -0.64
N SER A 9 -21.45 16.19 -0.93
CA SER A 9 -22.30 15.58 0.10
C SER A 9 -21.62 14.36 0.72
N LYS A 10 -20.98 13.53 -0.11
CA LYS A 10 -20.22 12.39 0.36
C LYS A 10 -18.92 12.80 1.05
N VAL A 11 -18.21 13.82 0.56
CA VAL A 11 -17.03 14.36 1.26
C VAL A 11 -17.42 14.82 2.68
N HIS A 12 -18.54 15.54 2.82
CA HIS A 12 -19.05 15.94 4.12
C HIS A 12 -19.49 14.75 4.98
N TYR A 13 -20.12 13.73 4.40
CA TYR A 13 -20.47 12.50 5.10
C TYR A 13 -19.25 11.83 5.74
N TYR A 14 -18.20 11.56 4.96
CA TYR A 14 -16.99 10.92 5.49
C TYR A 14 -16.27 11.77 6.55
N LYS A 15 -16.22 13.09 6.33
CA LYS A 15 -15.58 14.01 7.28
C LYS A 15 -16.27 14.06 8.65
N ASN A 16 -17.58 13.81 8.71
CA ASN A 16 -18.34 13.82 9.96
C ASN A 16 -18.70 12.42 10.46
N MET A 17 -18.23 11.38 9.79
CA MET A 17 -18.46 9.99 10.21
C MET A 17 -17.75 9.74 11.54
N ALA A 18 -18.36 8.93 12.40
CA ALA A 18 -17.72 8.59 13.67
C ALA A 18 -16.38 7.90 13.40
N GLN A 19 -15.37 8.18 14.24
CA GLN A 19 -14.03 7.61 14.07
C GLN A 19 -14.07 6.07 13.98
N GLU A 20 -14.94 5.44 14.78
CA GLU A 20 -15.13 3.99 14.77
C GLU A 20 -15.66 3.46 13.44
N GLU A 21 -16.68 4.11 12.88
CA GLU A 21 -17.26 3.77 11.59
C GLU A 21 -16.24 3.98 10.46
N LEU A 22 -15.44 5.05 10.51
CA LEU A 22 -14.37 5.32 9.56
C LEU A 22 -13.31 4.23 9.55
N TRP A 23 -12.91 3.77 10.73
CA TRP A 23 -11.97 2.67 10.88
C TRP A 23 -12.52 1.36 10.32
N LEU A 24 -13.77 1.02 10.61
CA LEU A 24 -14.39 -0.20 10.10
C LEU A 24 -14.53 -0.17 8.57
N GLU A 25 -14.97 0.95 8.01
CA GLU A 25 -15.10 1.13 6.56
C GLU A 25 -13.74 1.01 5.85
N CYS A 26 -12.69 1.66 6.40
CA CYS A 26 -11.33 1.54 5.90
C CYS A 26 -10.81 0.10 6.01
N ALA A 27 -11.01 -0.56 7.15
CA ALA A 27 -10.57 -1.93 7.38
C ALA A 27 -11.26 -2.93 6.45
N GLN A 28 -12.56 -2.75 6.18
CA GLN A 28 -13.31 -3.60 5.25
C GLN A 28 -12.77 -3.48 3.83
N ARG A 29 -12.50 -2.25 3.37
CA ARG A 29 -11.92 -2.02 2.03
C ARG A 29 -10.50 -2.51 1.92
N LEU A 30 -9.68 -2.27 2.94
CA LEU A 30 -8.33 -2.80 3.02
C LEU A 30 -8.36 -4.33 2.94
N THR A 31 -9.27 -4.99 3.66
CA THR A 31 -9.44 -6.45 3.60
C THR A 31 -9.73 -6.94 2.19
N ALA A 32 -10.64 -6.29 1.46
CA ALA A 32 -10.95 -6.64 0.08
C ALA A 32 -9.75 -6.45 -0.85
N VAL A 33 -8.96 -5.40 -0.66
CA VAL A 33 -7.72 -5.18 -1.40
C VAL A 33 -6.68 -6.25 -1.09
N ILE A 34 -6.55 -6.66 0.17
CA ILE A 34 -5.59 -7.68 0.58
C ILE A 34 -5.92 -9.05 -0.02
N GLN A 35 -7.19 -9.44 -0.09
CA GLN A 35 -7.57 -10.68 -0.79
C GLN A 35 -7.04 -10.70 -2.23
N GLN A 36 -7.13 -9.58 -2.92
CA GLN A 36 -6.61 -9.45 -4.28
C GLN A 36 -5.07 -9.39 -4.31
N ILE A 37 -4.42 -8.86 -3.27
CA ILE A 37 -2.96 -8.91 -3.11
C ILE A 37 -2.48 -10.35 -2.91
N ILE A 38 -3.22 -11.17 -2.17
CA ILE A 38 -2.89 -12.59 -1.99
C ILE A 38 -2.95 -13.32 -3.34
N GLU A 39 -4.01 -13.10 -4.13
CA GLU A 39 -4.09 -13.67 -5.49
C GLU A 39 -2.98 -13.14 -6.40
N PHE A 40 -2.66 -11.85 -6.32
CA PHE A 40 -1.50 -11.27 -7.02
C PHE A 40 -0.18 -11.97 -6.63
N ALA A 41 0.07 -12.17 -5.34
CA ALA A 41 1.29 -12.80 -4.85
C ALA A 41 1.46 -14.23 -5.40
N LYS A 42 0.38 -15.01 -5.44
CA LYS A 42 0.38 -16.36 -6.03
C LYS A 42 0.79 -16.37 -7.51
N MET A 43 0.49 -15.28 -8.24
CA MET A 43 0.86 -15.11 -9.66
C MET A 43 2.30 -14.63 -9.85
N VAL A 44 2.99 -14.14 -8.82
CA VAL A 44 4.38 -13.70 -8.93
C VAL A 44 5.29 -14.91 -9.17
N PRO A 45 6.07 -14.94 -10.28
CA PRO A 45 6.91 -16.09 -10.61
C PRO A 45 7.89 -16.43 -9.48
N GLY A 46 7.83 -17.69 -9.03
CA GLY A 46 8.68 -18.22 -7.96
C GLY A 46 8.10 -18.05 -6.55
N PHE A 47 7.10 -17.19 -6.33
CA PHE A 47 6.53 -16.98 -5.00
C PHE A 47 5.96 -18.26 -4.39
N MET A 48 5.15 -19.00 -5.15
CA MET A 48 4.56 -20.28 -4.71
C MET A 48 5.59 -21.41 -4.48
N LYS A 49 6.85 -21.21 -4.84
CA LYS A 49 7.94 -22.18 -4.59
C LYS A 49 8.64 -21.94 -3.25
N LEU A 50 8.44 -20.77 -2.64
CA LEU A 50 8.95 -20.46 -1.30
C LEU A 50 8.26 -21.33 -0.24
N SER A 51 8.87 -21.45 0.94
CA SER A 51 8.23 -22.12 2.08
C SER A 51 6.91 -21.42 2.45
N GLN A 52 5.92 -22.17 2.96
CA GLN A 52 4.66 -21.57 3.38
C GLN A 52 4.87 -20.51 4.48
N ASP A 53 5.77 -20.78 5.42
CA ASP A 53 6.16 -19.82 6.46
C ASP A 53 6.66 -18.49 5.86
N ASP A 54 7.56 -18.54 4.87
CA ASP A 54 8.08 -17.34 4.21
C ASP A 54 6.98 -16.63 3.41
N GLN A 55 6.11 -17.36 2.71
CA GLN A 55 4.97 -16.78 2.00
C GLN A 55 4.05 -15.99 2.96
N ILE A 56 3.76 -16.56 4.13
CA ILE A 56 2.95 -15.93 5.17
C ILE A 56 3.66 -14.68 5.71
N VAL A 57 4.95 -14.75 6.04
CA VAL A 57 5.71 -13.60 6.55
C VAL A 57 5.71 -12.45 5.53
N LEU A 58 5.96 -12.74 4.25
CA LEU A 58 5.95 -11.75 3.17
C LEU A 58 4.57 -11.09 3.00
N LEU A 59 3.49 -11.85 3.11
CA LEU A 59 2.13 -11.31 3.02
C LEU A 59 1.75 -10.50 4.26
N LYS A 60 2.01 -11.02 5.46
CA LYS A 60 1.74 -10.31 6.73
C LYS A 60 2.42 -8.96 6.79
N THR A 61 3.71 -8.91 6.48
CA THR A 61 4.50 -7.67 6.61
C THR A 61 4.40 -6.72 5.40
N GLY A 62 3.82 -7.17 4.28
CA GLY A 62 3.88 -6.44 3.00
C GLY A 62 2.53 -6.04 2.42
N SER A 63 1.45 -6.68 2.86
CA SER A 63 0.12 -6.46 2.29
C SER A 63 -0.35 -5.01 2.41
N PHE A 64 -0.07 -4.34 3.54
CA PHE A 64 -0.40 -2.92 3.69
C PHE A 64 0.41 -2.03 2.74
N GLU A 65 1.71 -2.28 2.59
CA GLU A 65 2.55 -1.53 1.65
C GLU A 65 2.05 -1.67 0.21
N LEU A 66 1.70 -2.88 -0.20
CA LEU A 66 1.12 -3.15 -1.53
C LEU A 66 -0.25 -2.47 -1.69
N ALA A 67 -1.05 -2.36 -0.63
CA ALA A 67 -2.31 -1.61 -0.67
C ALA A 67 -2.06 -0.11 -0.91
N VAL A 68 -1.05 0.48 -0.28
CA VAL A 68 -0.62 1.87 -0.52
C VAL A 68 -0.12 2.06 -1.96
N LEU A 69 0.68 1.12 -2.49
CA LEU A 69 1.09 1.16 -3.90
C LEU A 69 -0.12 1.16 -4.83
N ARG A 70 -1.09 0.28 -4.55
CA ARG A 70 -2.29 0.13 -5.35
C ARG A 70 -3.18 1.37 -5.30
N MET A 71 -3.24 2.07 -4.17
CA MET A 71 -3.98 3.33 -4.01
C MET A 71 -3.55 4.39 -5.03
N SER A 72 -2.28 4.41 -5.45
CA SER A 72 -1.79 5.34 -6.49
C SER A 72 -2.55 5.24 -7.83
N ARG A 73 -3.11 4.07 -8.17
CA ARG A 73 -3.93 3.88 -9.38
C ARG A 73 -5.28 4.59 -9.31
N TYR A 74 -5.74 4.84 -8.09
CA TYR A 74 -7.02 5.46 -7.80
C TYR A 74 -6.86 6.94 -7.42
N TYR A 75 -5.65 7.48 -7.48
CA TYR A 75 -5.36 8.88 -7.16
C TYR A 75 -5.60 9.78 -8.38
N ASP A 76 -6.52 10.73 -8.26
CA ASP A 76 -6.72 11.79 -9.24
C ASP A 76 -5.83 12.99 -8.87
N LEU A 77 -4.75 13.18 -9.64
CA LEU A 77 -3.80 14.28 -9.44
C LEU A 77 -4.40 15.68 -9.65
N SER A 78 -5.46 15.80 -10.46
CA SER A 78 -6.09 17.10 -10.74
C SER A 78 -7.02 17.56 -9.61
N GLN A 79 -7.63 16.61 -8.90
CA GLN A 79 -8.53 16.88 -7.79
C GLN A 79 -7.89 16.64 -6.41
N ASN A 80 -6.64 16.16 -6.39
CA ASN A 80 -5.91 15.82 -5.17
C ASN A 80 -6.73 14.89 -4.24
N ALA A 81 -7.29 13.83 -4.83
CA ALA A 81 -8.24 12.94 -4.17
C ALA A 81 -8.08 11.49 -4.63
N VAL A 82 -8.53 10.55 -3.81
CA VAL A 82 -8.54 9.11 -4.13
C VAL A 82 -9.96 8.63 -4.39
N LEU A 83 -10.12 7.77 -5.40
CA LEU A 83 -11.36 7.05 -5.65
C LEU A 83 -11.53 5.98 -4.56
N PHE A 84 -12.37 6.29 -3.60
CA PHE A 84 -12.75 5.42 -2.48
C PHE A 84 -14.15 4.88 -2.74
N GLY A 85 -14.23 3.62 -3.17
CA GLY A 85 -15.46 3.04 -3.68
C GLY A 85 -15.89 3.68 -4.99
N ASP A 86 -17.00 4.40 -4.98
CA ASP A 86 -17.56 5.10 -6.14
C ASP A 86 -17.35 6.62 -6.07
N THR A 87 -16.57 7.10 -5.10
CA THR A 87 -16.48 8.52 -4.74
C THR A 87 -15.04 9.00 -4.66
N LEU A 88 -14.75 10.17 -5.24
CA LEU A 88 -13.45 10.82 -5.08
C LEU A 88 -13.43 11.58 -3.76
N LEU A 89 -12.57 11.14 -2.84
CA LEU A 89 -12.42 11.70 -1.50
C LEU A 89 -11.02 12.30 -1.33
N PRO A 90 -10.92 13.56 -0.89
CA PRO A 90 -9.65 14.17 -0.58
C PRO A 90 -9.17 13.71 0.81
N VAL A 91 -7.93 14.03 1.17
CA VAL A 91 -7.30 13.57 2.42
C VAL A 91 -8.09 13.99 3.66
N GLU A 92 -8.73 15.16 3.63
CA GLU A 92 -9.49 15.72 4.76
C GLU A 92 -10.73 14.90 5.13
N ALA A 93 -11.19 14.01 4.24
CA ALA A 93 -12.27 13.08 4.53
C ALA A 93 -11.85 11.94 5.47
N PHE A 94 -10.54 11.73 5.66
CA PHE A 94 -9.97 10.64 6.44
C PHE A 94 -9.20 11.11 7.69
N LEU A 95 -8.99 12.41 7.83
CA LEU A 95 -8.26 12.96 8.97
C LEU A 95 -9.11 12.87 10.24
N THR A 96 -8.48 12.42 11.32
CA THR A 96 -9.10 12.36 12.66
C THR A 96 -8.33 13.29 13.62
N PRO A 97 -8.87 13.57 14.81
CA PRO A 97 -8.16 14.33 15.83
C PRO A 97 -6.93 13.61 16.40
N ASP A 98 -6.79 12.29 16.20
CA ASP A 98 -5.63 11.54 16.68
C ASP A 98 -4.40 11.83 15.80
N SER A 99 -3.31 12.26 16.44
CA SER A 99 -2.10 12.69 15.72
C SER A 99 -1.40 11.56 14.94
N VAL A 100 -1.49 10.31 15.42
CA VAL A 100 -0.85 9.17 14.76
C VAL A 100 -1.68 8.75 13.54
N GLU A 101 -2.99 8.72 13.68
CA GLU A 101 -3.92 8.49 12.55
C GLU A 101 -3.77 9.57 11.48
N ALA A 102 -3.75 10.85 11.88
CA ALA A 102 -3.54 11.96 10.95
C ALA A 102 -2.19 11.84 10.22
N LYS A 103 -1.10 11.53 10.94
CA LYS A 103 0.22 11.31 10.32
C LYS A 103 0.20 10.12 9.34
N LEU A 104 -0.44 9.01 9.71
CA LEU A 104 -0.61 7.84 8.84
C LEU A 104 -1.34 8.22 7.55
N VAL A 105 -2.51 8.85 7.68
CA VAL A 105 -3.35 9.24 6.54
C VAL A 105 -2.60 10.18 5.60
N SER A 106 -1.97 11.23 6.13
CA SER A 106 -1.14 12.14 5.30
C SER A 106 0.00 11.40 4.60
N SER A 107 0.73 10.55 5.31
CA SER A 107 1.87 9.81 4.73
C SER A 107 1.42 8.85 3.62
N VAL A 108 0.27 8.18 3.77
CA VAL A 108 -0.31 7.31 2.74
C VAL A 108 -0.71 8.11 1.51
N PHE A 109 -1.39 9.25 1.68
CA PHE A 109 -1.80 10.11 0.57
C PHE A 109 -0.61 10.70 -0.17
N ASP A 110 0.39 11.22 0.54
CA ASP A 110 1.60 11.79 -0.05
C ASP A 110 2.41 10.74 -0.82
N PHE A 111 2.51 9.52 -0.28
CA PHE A 111 3.15 8.41 -0.98
C PHE A 111 2.38 8.04 -2.25
N ALA A 112 1.06 7.84 -2.15
CA ALA A 112 0.24 7.45 -3.30
C ALA A 112 0.26 8.52 -4.40
N LYS A 113 0.17 9.80 -4.03
CA LYS A 113 0.29 10.94 -4.94
C LYS A 113 1.63 10.96 -5.66
N SER A 114 2.73 10.91 -4.90
CA SER A 114 4.08 10.98 -5.47
C SER A 114 4.44 9.77 -6.34
N LEU A 115 3.77 8.62 -6.14
CA LEU A 115 3.87 7.46 -7.03
C LEU A 115 3.00 7.64 -8.28
N ALA A 116 1.79 8.19 -8.15
CA ALA A 116 0.91 8.49 -9.29
C ALA A 116 1.53 9.52 -10.25
N GLU A 117 2.29 10.49 -9.73
CA GLU A 117 3.04 11.47 -10.51
C GLU A 117 4.09 10.84 -11.44
N LEU A 118 4.61 9.65 -11.10
CA LEU A 118 5.51 8.89 -11.97
C LEU A 118 4.79 8.27 -13.17
N LYS A 119 3.45 8.23 -13.19
CA LYS A 119 2.64 7.71 -14.30
C LYS A 119 3.05 6.31 -14.76
N LEU A 120 3.38 5.44 -13.80
CA LEU A 120 3.73 4.05 -14.07
C LEU A 120 2.60 3.33 -14.82
N SER A 121 2.98 2.51 -15.80
CA SER A 121 2.05 1.58 -16.44
C SER A 121 1.62 0.48 -15.47
N GLU A 122 0.57 -0.26 -15.81
CA GLU A 122 0.10 -1.37 -14.97
C GLU A 122 1.17 -2.45 -14.79
N ILE A 123 1.95 -2.71 -15.84
CA ILE A 123 3.06 -3.67 -15.81
C ILE A 123 4.16 -3.17 -14.87
N GLN A 124 4.52 -1.88 -14.93
CA GLN A 124 5.55 -1.30 -14.08
C GLN A 124 5.14 -1.29 -12.61
N LEU A 125 3.88 -0.94 -12.31
CA LEU A 125 3.37 -0.98 -10.95
C LEU A 125 3.29 -2.43 -10.43
N ALA A 126 2.91 -3.40 -11.27
CA ALA A 126 2.91 -4.81 -10.89
C ALA A 126 4.33 -5.31 -10.57
N LEU A 127 5.31 -4.99 -11.41
CA LEU A 127 6.71 -5.32 -11.16
C LEU A 127 7.25 -4.64 -9.89
N TYR A 128 6.92 -3.37 -9.66
CA TYR A 128 7.30 -2.70 -8.42
C TYR A 128 6.63 -3.32 -7.18
N SER A 129 5.34 -3.66 -7.27
CA SER A 129 4.61 -4.35 -6.20
C SER A 129 5.21 -5.72 -5.87
N ALA A 130 5.60 -6.49 -6.89
CA ALA A 130 6.29 -7.76 -6.71
C ALA A 130 7.69 -7.57 -6.08
N PHE A 131 8.41 -6.52 -6.44
CA PHE A 131 9.69 -6.18 -5.84
C PHE A 131 9.55 -5.84 -4.35
N VAL A 132 8.55 -5.02 -3.98
CA VAL A 132 8.24 -4.70 -2.57
C VAL A 132 7.81 -5.95 -1.79
N LEU A 133 6.98 -6.80 -2.38
CA LEU A 133 6.56 -8.08 -1.77
C LEU A 133 7.77 -8.95 -1.43
N LEU A 134 8.72 -9.10 -2.37
CA LEU A 134 9.91 -9.96 -2.26
C LEU A 134 11.07 -9.30 -1.51
N SER A 135 10.79 -8.48 -0.49
CA SER A 135 11.86 -7.89 0.34
C SER A 135 12.39 -8.93 1.33
N SER A 136 13.68 -9.26 1.22
CA SER A 136 14.33 -10.35 1.97
C SER A 136 14.84 -9.95 3.37
N ASP A 137 14.67 -8.69 3.75
CA ASP A 137 15.10 -8.08 5.01
C ASP A 137 14.01 -8.13 6.11
N ARG A 138 12.88 -8.79 5.85
CA ARG A 138 11.78 -8.91 6.82
C ARG A 138 12.14 -9.90 7.93
N MET A 139 11.78 -9.53 9.15
CA MET A 139 11.97 -10.41 10.32
C MET A 139 11.14 -11.69 10.18
N GLY A 140 11.70 -12.83 10.60
CA GLY A 140 11.05 -14.14 10.56
C GLY A 140 11.27 -14.95 9.28
N LEU A 141 11.89 -14.35 8.25
CA LEU A 141 12.21 -15.08 7.01
C LEU A 141 13.33 -16.12 7.22
N ARG A 142 13.13 -17.30 6.65
CA ARG A 142 14.10 -18.40 6.61
C ARG A 142 14.82 -18.47 5.26
N GLY A 143 14.08 -18.34 4.16
CA GLY A 143 14.58 -18.46 2.78
C GLY A 143 15.18 -17.17 2.18
N THR A 144 15.87 -16.34 2.98
CA THR A 144 16.26 -14.97 2.58
C THR A 144 17.05 -14.90 1.27
N LEU A 145 17.98 -15.82 1.02
CA LEU A 145 18.78 -15.86 -0.21
C LEU A 145 17.92 -16.12 -1.47
N GLU A 146 16.94 -17.02 -1.38
CA GLU A 146 16.04 -17.32 -2.50
C GLU A 146 15.12 -16.13 -2.78
N ILE A 147 14.54 -15.55 -1.73
CA ILE A 147 13.69 -14.36 -1.81
C ILE A 147 14.47 -13.19 -2.44
N GLN A 148 15.72 -12.97 -2.00
CA GLN A 148 16.59 -11.94 -2.56
C GLN A 148 16.85 -12.18 -4.05
N ARG A 149 17.10 -13.41 -4.47
CA ARG A 149 17.31 -13.75 -5.89
C ARG A 149 16.06 -13.46 -6.73
N LEU A 150 14.87 -13.83 -6.23
CA LEU A 150 13.60 -13.53 -6.88
C LEU A 150 13.39 -12.01 -6.97
N GLY A 151 13.56 -11.28 -5.87
CA GLY A 151 13.44 -9.81 -5.82
C GLY A 151 14.39 -9.11 -6.79
N GLN A 152 15.64 -9.57 -6.90
CA GLN A 152 16.60 -9.02 -7.86
C GLN A 152 16.22 -9.34 -9.32
N ALA A 153 15.64 -10.50 -9.60
CA ALA A 153 15.13 -10.81 -10.93
C ALA A 153 13.96 -9.90 -11.32
N VAL A 154 13.03 -9.66 -10.40
CA VAL A 154 11.91 -8.72 -10.59
C VAL A 154 12.42 -7.29 -10.77
N LEU A 155 13.40 -6.85 -9.98
CA LEU A 155 14.00 -5.51 -10.12
C LEU A 155 14.67 -5.31 -11.48
N ARG A 156 15.35 -6.34 -12.02
CA ARG A 156 15.90 -6.29 -13.39
C ARG A 156 14.79 -6.16 -14.44
N ALA A 157 13.70 -6.90 -14.30
CA ALA A 157 12.55 -6.78 -15.18
C ALA A 157 11.89 -5.39 -15.10
N LEU A 158 11.76 -4.84 -13.89
CA LEU A 158 11.26 -3.48 -13.66
C LEU A 158 12.15 -2.43 -14.37
N ARG A 159 13.47 -2.53 -14.21
CA ARG A 159 14.43 -1.65 -14.89
C ARG A 159 14.29 -1.70 -16.41
N LEU A 160 14.16 -2.90 -16.98
CA LEU A 160 13.97 -3.09 -18.42
C LEU A 160 12.65 -2.48 -18.91
N GLU A 161 11.57 -2.63 -18.15
CA GLU A 161 10.28 -2.08 -18.54
C GLU A 161 10.23 -0.55 -18.40
N LEU A 162 10.89 0.00 -17.37
CA LEU A 162 11.04 1.44 -17.20
C LEU A 162 11.91 2.05 -18.29
N SER A 163 13.00 1.40 -18.73
CA SER A 163 13.87 1.94 -19.78
C SER A 163 13.17 2.12 -21.13
N ARG A 164 12.02 1.48 -21.35
CA ARG A 164 11.21 1.65 -22.57
C ARG A 164 10.46 2.98 -22.61
N THR A 165 10.03 3.47 -21.46
CA THR A 165 9.06 4.60 -21.31
C THR A 165 9.59 5.77 -20.48
N HIS A 166 10.52 5.52 -19.55
CA HIS A 166 11.14 6.49 -18.63
C HIS A 166 12.64 6.60 -18.92
N ARG A 167 12.99 7.00 -20.14
CA ARG A 167 14.37 7.03 -20.64
C ARG A 167 15.23 8.10 -19.99
N THR A 168 14.60 9.17 -19.51
CA THR A 168 15.29 10.30 -18.89
C THR A 168 15.35 10.10 -17.37
N PRO A 169 16.52 10.26 -16.73
CA PRO A 169 16.63 10.27 -15.27
C PRO A 169 15.74 11.34 -14.63
N LEU A 170 15.36 11.12 -13.36
CA LEU A 170 14.57 12.09 -12.60
C LEU A 170 15.42 13.28 -12.13
N LYS A 171 16.66 13.01 -11.70
CA LYS A 171 17.60 14.01 -11.21
C LYS A 171 19.03 13.47 -11.32
N GLY A 172 19.90 14.17 -12.06
CA GLY A 172 21.25 13.68 -12.34
C GLY A 172 21.20 12.32 -13.02
N ASP A 173 21.93 11.34 -12.49
CA ASP A 173 21.96 9.95 -13.00
C ASP A 173 20.96 9.02 -12.30
N ILE A 174 20.05 9.54 -11.47
CA ILE A 174 19.09 8.73 -10.72
C ILE A 174 17.96 8.28 -11.65
N SER A 175 17.92 6.98 -11.94
CA SER A 175 16.84 6.38 -12.72
C SER A 175 15.52 6.32 -11.92
N VAL A 176 14.39 6.19 -12.62
CA VAL A 176 13.10 5.96 -11.96
C VAL A 176 13.13 4.69 -11.12
N ALA A 177 13.82 3.64 -11.57
CA ALA A 177 13.92 2.38 -10.83
C ALA A 177 14.66 2.55 -9.50
N ASP A 178 15.74 3.33 -9.48
CA ASP A 178 16.51 3.57 -8.25
C ASP A 178 15.74 4.48 -7.29
N SER A 179 15.00 5.46 -7.81
CA SER A 179 14.06 6.27 -7.03
C SER A 179 12.94 5.44 -6.42
N LEU A 180 12.39 4.47 -7.15
CA LEU A 180 11.41 3.51 -6.61
C LEU A 180 12.02 2.63 -5.52
N ALA A 181 13.20 2.07 -5.74
CA ALA A 181 13.87 1.25 -4.72
C ALA A 181 14.18 2.06 -3.44
N ALA A 182 14.56 3.33 -3.59
CA ALA A 182 14.82 4.24 -2.46
C ALA A 182 13.57 4.59 -1.64
N ARG A 183 12.36 4.27 -2.12
CA ARG A 183 11.09 4.49 -1.40
C ARG A 183 10.71 3.35 -0.45
N LEU A 184 11.41 2.22 -0.47
CA LEU A 184 11.15 1.09 0.43
C LEU A 184 11.14 1.48 1.92
N PRO A 185 12.11 2.26 2.45
CA PRO A 185 12.08 2.66 3.85
C PRO A 185 10.84 3.50 4.22
N ALA A 186 10.37 4.35 3.32
CA ALA A 186 9.16 5.16 3.55
C ALA A 186 7.90 4.27 3.64
N LEU A 187 7.81 3.22 2.81
CA LEU A 187 6.73 2.22 2.93
C LEU A 187 6.78 1.49 4.27
N ARG A 188 7.98 1.13 4.75
CA ARG A 188 8.17 0.49 6.06
C ARG A 188 7.72 1.40 7.20
N GLU A 189 8.06 2.70 7.14
CA GLU A 189 7.58 3.69 8.12
C GLU A 189 6.04 3.79 8.11
N ILE A 190 5.43 3.90 6.92
CA ILE A 190 3.99 3.96 6.74
C ILE A 190 3.30 2.70 7.32
N SER A 191 3.86 1.51 7.07
CA SER A 191 3.37 0.25 7.63
C SER A 191 3.49 0.22 9.15
N GLY A 192 4.58 0.74 9.71
CA GLY A 192 4.75 0.92 11.16
C GLY A 192 3.70 1.85 11.77
N LEU A 193 3.44 3.00 11.14
CA LEU A 193 2.39 3.94 11.55
C LEU A 193 1.01 3.29 11.54
N HIS A 194 0.72 2.44 10.55
CA HIS A 194 -0.53 1.68 10.50
C HIS A 194 -0.68 0.73 11.68
N MET A 195 0.36 -0.05 11.99
CA MET A 195 0.33 -0.96 13.14
C MET A 195 0.19 -0.21 14.47
N GLU A 196 0.87 0.93 14.61
CA GLU A 196 0.75 1.78 15.81
C GLU A 196 -0.66 2.37 15.96
N ALA A 197 -1.19 2.97 14.90
CA ALA A 197 -2.53 3.55 14.88
C ALA A 197 -3.59 2.49 15.20
N LEU A 198 -3.51 1.31 14.55
CA LEU A 198 -4.43 0.20 14.79
C LEU A 198 -4.37 -0.31 16.23
N ALA A 199 -3.17 -0.43 16.81
CA ALA A 199 -2.99 -0.86 18.19
C ALA A 199 -3.55 0.16 19.20
N ARG A 200 -3.39 1.46 18.93
CA ARG A 200 -4.01 2.53 19.74
C ARG A 200 -5.54 2.48 19.64
N PHE A 201 -6.05 2.40 18.41
CA PHE A 201 -7.49 2.35 18.16
C PHE A 201 -8.13 1.14 18.86
N LYS A 202 -7.62 -0.07 18.66
CA LYS A 202 -8.15 -1.29 19.31
C LYS A 202 -8.14 -1.23 20.84
N ARG A 203 -7.15 -0.57 21.45
CA ARG A 203 -7.12 -0.37 22.90
C ARG A 203 -8.21 0.59 23.38
N ALA A 204 -8.53 1.61 22.60
CA ALA A 204 -9.61 2.54 22.89
C ALA A 204 -11.00 1.92 22.64
N THR A 205 -11.10 1.00 21.68
CA THR A 205 -12.37 0.42 21.22
C THR A 205 -12.38 -1.13 21.24
N PRO A 206 -12.17 -1.76 22.40
CA PRO A 206 -11.98 -3.21 22.51
C PRO A 206 -13.21 -4.05 22.11
N HIS A 207 -14.37 -3.42 22.00
CA HIS A 207 -15.64 -4.05 21.63
C HIS A 207 -15.84 -4.14 20.11
N LEU A 208 -15.03 -3.43 19.31
CA LEU A 208 -15.17 -3.41 17.86
C LEU A 208 -14.51 -4.63 17.21
N GLU A 209 -15.27 -5.29 16.34
CA GLU A 209 -14.84 -6.48 15.63
C GLU A 209 -14.36 -6.14 14.22
N PHE A 210 -13.08 -6.41 13.97
CA PHE A 210 -12.47 -6.27 12.64
C PHE A 210 -12.68 -7.54 11.80
N PRO A 211 -12.65 -7.43 10.45
CA PRO A 211 -12.71 -8.60 9.57
C PRO A 211 -11.66 -9.66 9.93
N ALA A 212 -12.00 -10.95 9.83
CA ALA A 212 -11.13 -12.05 10.27
C ALA A 212 -9.74 -12.02 9.62
N LEU A 213 -9.68 -11.83 8.29
CA LEU A 213 -8.41 -11.73 7.55
C LEU A 213 -7.58 -10.50 7.96
N HIS A 214 -8.25 -9.38 8.27
CA HIS A 214 -7.56 -8.19 8.79
C HIS A 214 -6.91 -8.48 10.15
N LYS A 215 -7.62 -9.20 11.03
CA LYS A 215 -7.08 -9.60 12.33
C LYS A 215 -5.90 -10.56 12.19
N GLU A 216 -5.94 -11.49 11.25
CA GLU A 216 -4.87 -12.46 10.99
C GLU A 216 -3.58 -11.80 10.48
N LEU A 217 -3.70 -10.78 9.62
CA LEU A 217 -2.55 -10.10 9.03
C LEU A 217 -1.95 -9.02 9.92
N PHE A 218 -2.79 -8.31 10.69
CA PHE A 218 -2.39 -7.17 11.51
C PHE A 218 -2.56 -7.45 13.01
N SER A 219 -2.33 -8.70 13.42
CA SER A 219 -2.24 -9.08 14.82
C SER A 219 -0.94 -8.51 15.40
N VAL A 220 -1.01 -7.92 16.59
CA VAL A 220 0.18 -7.42 17.31
C VAL A 220 0.95 -8.58 17.97
N ASP A 221 0.30 -9.75 18.11
CA ASP A 221 0.77 -10.91 18.88
C ASP A 221 1.15 -12.13 18.01
N SER A 222 1.84 -11.94 16.87
CA SER A 222 2.36 -13.05 16.04
C SER A 222 3.86 -12.98 15.84
#